data_AF-A0A554IE99-F1
#
_entry.id   AF-A0A554IE99-F1
#
_cell.length_a   1.000
_cell.length_b   1.000
_cell.length_c   1.000
_cell.angle_alpha   90.00
_cell.angle_beta   90.00
_cell.angle_gamma   90.00
#
_symmetry.space_group_name_H-M   'P 1'
#
loop_
_entity.id
_entity.type
_entity.pdbx_description
1 polymer ?
#
loop_
_entity_poly.entity_id
_entity_poly.type
_entity_poly.pdbx_seq_one_letter_code
_entity_poly.pdbx_strand_id
1 'polypeptide(L)'
;MNKKLQHKSESRPEFYQAVGRRKESTARVRLHTGGNGEIIVNDKPAEQYFPGEVAKIAYLQPFQLTDSQNRFKVTIKVEGGGLSGQLGAVIHGIARALEKIDKEKYRPILKKAGLL
;
A
#
# COMPACT_ATOMS: atom_id res chain seq x y z
N MET A 1 15.54 -46.47 -7.64
CA MET A 1 14.82 -45.90 -8.80
C MET A 1 13.89 -44.80 -8.30
N ASN A 2 14.24 -43.54 -8.64
CA ASN A 2 13.38 -42.36 -8.76
C ASN A 2 12.69 -41.71 -7.53
N LYS A 3 13.38 -40.65 -7.05
CA LYS A 3 12.91 -39.32 -6.63
C LYS A 3 11.39 -39.12 -6.46
N LYS A 4 11.01 -38.54 -5.31
CA LYS A 4 10.36 -37.22 -5.27
C LYS A 4 10.51 -36.57 -3.88
N LEU A 5 11.42 -35.59 -3.84
CA LEU A 5 11.49 -34.55 -2.83
C LEU A 5 10.16 -33.77 -2.84
N GLN A 6 9.37 -33.87 -1.77
CA GLN A 6 8.25 -32.96 -1.58
C GLN A 6 8.80 -31.60 -1.13
N HIS A 7 8.57 -30.59 -1.96
CA HIS A 7 9.00 -29.22 -1.74
C HIS A 7 8.26 -28.62 -0.56
N LYS A 8 9.02 -28.00 0.35
CA LYS A 8 8.54 -27.14 1.43
C LYS A 8 7.75 -25.99 0.80
N SER A 9 6.43 -25.94 0.99
CA SER A 9 5.58 -24.87 0.47
C SER A 9 6.01 -23.53 1.10
N GLU A 10 6.55 -22.63 0.27
CA GLU A 10 6.90 -21.27 0.64
C GLU A 10 5.65 -20.55 1.17
N SER A 11 5.62 -20.26 2.47
CA SER A 11 4.61 -19.41 3.09
C SER A 11 4.75 -17.99 2.52
N ARG A 12 4.00 -17.66 1.46
CA ARG A 12 3.85 -16.28 0.99
C ARG A 12 3.48 -15.42 2.19
N PRO A 13 4.14 -14.26 2.40
CA PRO A 13 3.74 -13.39 3.49
C PRO A 13 2.27 -12.98 3.28
N GLU A 14 1.43 -13.24 4.27
CA GLU A 14 0.00 -12.92 4.23
C GLU A 14 -0.23 -11.43 3.92
N PHE A 15 0.75 -10.59 4.28
CA PHE A 15 0.79 -9.16 4.00
C PHE A 15 2.18 -8.65 3.62
N TYR A 16 2.22 -7.63 2.77
CA TYR A 16 3.39 -6.83 2.47
C TYR A 16 3.36 -5.55 3.31
N GLN A 17 4.49 -5.23 3.95
CA GLN A 17 4.60 -4.02 4.76
C GLN A 17 5.56 -2.99 4.17
N ALA A 18 5.20 -1.73 4.25
CA ALA A 18 6.08 -0.62 3.90
C ALA A 18 5.83 0.59 4.80
N VAL A 19 6.82 1.48 4.83
CA VAL A 19 6.73 2.74 5.58
C VAL A 19 6.85 3.89 4.61
N GLY A 20 5.85 4.76 4.62
CA GLY A 20 5.85 6.04 3.95
C GLY A 20 6.17 7.15 4.94
N ARG A 21 6.96 8.13 4.50
CA ARG A 21 7.32 9.29 5.31
C ARG A 21 7.16 10.54 4.46
N ARG A 22 6.55 11.59 5.00
CA ARG A 22 6.47 12.90 4.33
C ARG A 22 6.41 14.00 5.39
N LYS A 23 7.30 14.98 5.28
CA LYS A 23 7.51 16.00 6.33
C LYS A 23 7.75 15.29 7.68
N GLU A 24 6.96 15.61 8.69
CA GLU A 24 7.01 15.01 10.03
C GLU A 24 6.02 13.84 10.21
N SER A 25 5.31 13.44 9.16
CA SER A 25 4.33 12.35 9.20
C SER A 25 4.93 11.02 8.78
N THR A 26 4.62 9.97 9.54
CA THR A 26 5.02 8.58 9.26
C THR A 26 3.79 7.69 9.11
N ALA A 27 3.72 6.94 8.03
CA ALA A 27 2.65 5.99 7.75
C ALA A 27 3.21 4.57 7.62
N ARG A 28 2.73 3.66 8.47
CA ARG A 28 3.03 2.22 8.40
C ARG A 28 1.88 1.54 7.67
N VAL A 29 2.17 0.99 6.50
CA VAL A 29 1.19 0.39 5.60
C VAL A 29 1.38 -1.12 5.59
N ARG A 30 0.28 -1.85 5.78
CA ARG A 30 0.19 -3.30 5.61
C ARG A 30 -0.82 -3.60 4.52
N LEU A 31 -0.38 -4.30 3.49
CA LEU A 31 -1.16 -4.65 2.32
C LEU A 31 -1.34 -6.17 2.30
N HIS A 32 -2.56 -6.62 2.51
CA HIS A 32 -2.92 -8.03 2.57
C HIS A 32 -3.29 -8.53 1.17
N THR A 33 -2.82 -9.73 0.81
CA THR A 33 -2.97 -10.32 -0.53
C THR A 33 -4.36 -10.90 -0.84
N GLY A 34 -5.31 -10.74 0.07
CA GLY A 34 -6.72 -11.04 -0.13
C GLY A 34 -7.58 -9.94 0.50
N GLY A 35 -8.55 -9.42 -0.27
CA GLY A 35 -9.47 -8.40 0.20
C GLY A 35 -10.26 -7.74 -0.92
N ASN A 36 -11.24 -6.92 -0.55
CA ASN A 36 -12.18 -6.26 -1.47
C ASN A 36 -11.85 -4.78 -1.74
N GLY A 37 -10.57 -4.37 -1.67
CA GLY A 37 -10.19 -2.96 -1.83
C GLY A 37 -10.42 -2.09 -0.61
N GLU A 38 -10.65 -2.70 0.55
CA GLU A 38 -10.89 -1.96 1.79
C GLU A 38 -9.61 -1.24 2.25
N ILE A 39 -9.70 0.07 2.48
CA ILE A 39 -8.59 0.89 2.99
C ILE A 39 -8.98 1.46 4.35
N ILE A 40 -8.27 1.01 5.39
CA ILE A 40 -8.48 1.42 6.78
C ILE A 40 -7.28 2.23 7.24
N VAL A 41 -7.51 3.42 7.78
CA VAL A 41 -6.51 4.33 8.34
C VAL A 41 -6.85 4.60 9.79
N ASN A 42 -5.96 4.25 10.72
CA ASN A 42 -6.18 4.41 12.17
C ASN A 42 -7.56 3.88 12.64
N ASP A 43 -7.89 2.66 12.23
CA ASP A 43 -9.13 1.95 12.57
C ASP A 43 -10.41 2.59 12.01
N LYS A 44 -10.29 3.54 11.08
CA LYS A 44 -11.41 4.19 10.38
C LYS A 44 -11.30 3.98 8.87
N PRO A 45 -12.40 3.99 8.12
CA PRO A 45 -12.34 4.01 6.65
C PRO A 45 -11.56 5.22 6.14
N ALA A 46 -10.76 5.04 5.09
CA ALA A 46 -9.94 6.11 4.52
C ALA A 46 -10.77 7.34 4.11
N GLU A 47 -12.00 7.14 3.63
CA GLU A 47 -12.94 8.21 3.26
C GLU A 47 -13.40 9.04 4.46
N GLN A 48 -13.51 8.44 5.65
CA GLN A 48 -13.85 9.16 6.88
C GLN A 48 -12.63 9.86 7.48
N TYR A 49 -11.44 9.28 7.35
CA TYR A 49 -10.21 9.86 7.90
C TYR A 49 -9.70 11.03 7.04
N PHE A 50 -9.74 10.88 5.72
CA PHE A 50 -9.35 11.90 4.76
C PHE A 50 -10.57 12.39 3.98
N PRO A 51 -11.30 13.40 4.50
CA PRO A 51 -12.47 13.93 3.81
C PRO A 51 -12.07 14.65 2.51
N GLY A 52 -12.94 14.54 1.51
CA GLY A 52 -12.83 15.27 0.25
C GLY A 52 -12.37 14.42 -0.93
N GLU A 53 -12.88 14.75 -2.12
CA GLU A 53 -12.64 14.00 -3.35
C GLU A 53 -11.17 14.04 -3.78
N VAL A 54 -10.51 15.18 -3.57
CA VAL A 54 -9.07 15.35 -3.85
C VAL A 54 -8.24 14.34 -3.05
N ALA A 55 -8.56 14.14 -1.77
CA ALA A 55 -7.85 13.18 -0.94
C ALA A 55 -8.12 11.74 -1.39
N LYS A 56 -9.38 11.44 -1.75
CA LYS A 56 -9.80 10.15 -2.32
C LYS A 56 -9.02 9.79 -3.58
N ILE A 57 -8.94 10.70 -4.53
CA ILE A 57 -8.17 10.51 -5.76
C ILE A 57 -6.69 10.28 -5.41
N ALA A 58 -6.14 11.08 -4.49
CA ALA A 58 -4.72 11.02 -4.16
C ALA A 58 -4.28 9.68 -3.54
N TYR A 59 -5.02 9.13 -2.56
CA TYR A 59 -4.64 7.82 -1.98
C TYR A 59 -4.99 6.63 -2.89
N LEU A 60 -5.91 6.79 -3.85
CA LEU A 60 -6.23 5.77 -4.84
C LEU A 60 -5.28 5.74 -6.04
N GLN A 61 -4.62 6.86 -6.35
CA GLN A 61 -3.67 7.01 -7.45
C GLN A 61 -2.66 5.83 -7.59
N PRO A 62 -1.95 5.37 -6.53
CA PRO A 62 -1.02 4.24 -6.67
C PRO A 62 -1.70 2.93 -7.09
N PHE A 63 -2.95 2.69 -6.69
CA PHE A 63 -3.71 1.51 -7.11
C PHE A 63 -4.21 1.62 -8.55
N GLN A 64 -4.63 2.81 -8.97
CA GLN A 64 -5.03 3.08 -10.36
C GLN A 64 -3.86 2.87 -11.33
N LEU A 65 -2.68 3.42 -11.00
CA LEU A 65 -1.50 3.30 -11.84
C LEU A 65 -1.00 1.86 -12.00
N THR A 66 -1.21 1.03 -10.98
CA THR A 66 -0.78 -0.36 -10.96
C THR A 66 -1.85 -1.34 -11.43
N ASP A 67 -3.01 -0.83 -11.86
CA ASP A 67 -4.20 -1.61 -12.22
C ASP A 67 -4.54 -2.67 -11.16
N SER A 68 -4.46 -2.26 -9.90
CA SER A 68 -4.59 -3.13 -8.73
C SER A 68 -5.68 -2.70 -7.77
N GLN A 69 -6.61 -1.88 -8.25
CA GLN A 69 -7.81 -1.50 -7.50
C GLN A 69 -8.59 -2.74 -7.08
N ASN A 70 -9.16 -2.71 -5.87
CA ASN A 70 -9.98 -3.77 -5.30
C ASN A 70 -9.32 -5.15 -5.10
N ARG A 71 -8.00 -5.27 -5.31
CA ARG A 71 -7.29 -6.55 -5.14
C ARG A 71 -6.78 -6.79 -3.73
N PHE A 72 -6.66 -5.74 -2.93
CA PHE A 72 -5.96 -5.77 -1.66
C PHE A 72 -6.77 -5.15 -0.54
N LYS A 73 -6.63 -5.69 0.67
CA LYS A 73 -7.05 -5.01 1.89
C LYS A 73 -5.84 -4.28 2.48
N VAL A 74 -6.02 -3.01 2.82
CA VAL A 74 -4.93 -2.12 3.21
C VAL A 74 -5.22 -1.58 4.60
N THR A 75 -4.34 -1.88 5.55
CA THR A 75 -4.42 -1.35 6.91
C THR A 75 -3.25 -0.42 7.14
N ILE A 76 -3.55 0.81 7.56
CA ILE A 76 -2.58 1.89 7.69
C ILE A 76 -2.65 2.45 9.10
N LYS A 77 -1.49 2.57 9.74
CA LYS A 77 -1.32 3.34 10.96
C LYS A 77 -0.48 4.56 10.63
N VAL A 78 -1.03 5.74 10.89
CA VAL A 78 -0.36 7.01 10.58
C VAL A 78 -0.27 7.88 11.82
N GLU A 79 0.89 8.49 12.01
CA GLU A 79 1.22 9.32 13.15
C GLU A 79 2.07 10.53 12.73
N GLY A 80 1.97 11.63 13.48
CA GLY A 80 2.74 12.85 13.29
C GLY A 80 2.20 13.82 12.23
N GLY A 81 2.61 15.09 12.34
CA GLY A 81 2.25 16.18 11.44
C GLY A 81 0.74 16.47 11.36
N GLY A 82 0.30 17.06 10.23
CA GLY A 82 -1.11 17.35 9.94
C GLY A 82 -1.69 16.48 8.82
N LEU A 83 -3.01 16.57 8.59
CA LEU A 83 -3.77 15.69 7.69
C LEU A 83 -3.18 15.58 6.27
N SER A 84 -2.75 16.71 5.68
CA SER A 84 -2.12 16.74 4.36
C SER A 84 -0.75 16.04 4.33
N GLY A 85 0.05 16.20 5.38
CA GLY A 85 1.34 15.50 5.54
C GLY A 85 1.13 14.00 5.68
N GLN A 86 0.14 13.62 6.50
CA GLN A 86 -0.26 12.23 6.70
C GLN A 86 -0.75 11.59 5.40
N LEU A 87 -1.64 12.24 4.65
CA LEU A 87 -2.11 11.76 3.35
C LEU A 87 -0.93 11.48 2.41
N GLY A 88 0.01 12.41 2.32
CA GLY A 88 1.20 12.21 1.51
C GLY A 88 2.10 11.07 2.01
N ALA A 89 2.23 10.87 3.33
CA ALA A 89 2.96 9.73 3.88
C ALA A 89 2.26 8.40 3.52
N VAL A 90 0.93 8.35 3.59
CA VAL A 90 0.12 7.18 3.20
C VAL A 90 0.34 6.82 1.75
N ILE A 91 0.29 7.80 0.84
CA ILE A 91 0.48 7.59 -0.61
C ILE A 91 1.85 6.93 -0.90
N HIS A 92 2.93 7.48 -0.35
CA HIS A 92 4.27 6.89 -0.52
C HIS A 92 4.38 5.50 0.14
N GLY A 93 3.70 5.30 1.27
CA GLY A 93 3.67 4.01 1.95
C GLY A 93 2.99 2.93 1.11
N ILE A 94 1.86 3.25 0.49
CA ILE A 94 1.13 2.35 -0.42
C ILE A 94 1.98 2.03 -1.65
N ALA A 95 2.57 3.05 -2.29
CA ALA A 95 3.43 2.85 -3.46
C ALA A 95 4.59 1.89 -3.15
N ARG A 96 5.27 2.09 -2.02
CA ARG A 96 6.36 1.21 -1.56
C ARG A 96 5.88 -0.19 -1.19
N ALA A 97 4.65 -0.34 -0.67
CA ALA A 97 4.07 -1.65 -0.40
C ALA A 97 3.79 -2.40 -1.71
N LEU A 98 3.21 -1.72 -2.71
CA LEU A 98 2.96 -2.28 -4.04
C LEU A 98 4.26 -2.67 -4.73
N GLU A 99 5.30 -1.84 -4.68
CA GLU A 99 6.62 -2.16 -5.24
C GLU A 99 7.20 -3.48 -4.68
N LYS A 100 6.95 -3.79 -3.40
CA LYS A 100 7.41 -5.06 -2.80
C LYS A 100 6.65 -6.29 -3.30
N ILE A 101 5.46 -6.13 -3.87
CA ILE A 101 4.67 -7.22 -4.45
C ILE A 101 5.27 -7.64 -5.79
N ASP A 102 5.46 -6.67 -6.68
CA ASP A 102 6.02 -6.88 -8.01
C ASP A 102 6.91 -5.68 -8.39
N LYS A 103 8.19 -5.83 -8.08
CA LYS A 103 9.17 -4.76 -8.24
C LYS A 103 9.42 -4.43 -9.71
N GLU A 104 9.46 -5.43 -10.58
CA GLU A 104 9.78 -5.24 -11.99
C GLU A 104 8.64 -4.53 -12.72
N LYS A 105 7.39 -4.89 -12.39
CA LYS A 105 6.20 -4.26 -12.98
C LYS A 105 5.91 -2.87 -12.42
N TYR A 106 5.94 -2.69 -11.10
CA TYR A 106 5.40 -1.47 -10.48
C TYR A 106 6.43 -0.36 -10.26
N ARG A 107 7.71 -0.69 -10.02
CA ARG A 107 8.75 0.34 -9.82
C ARG A 107 8.84 1.37 -10.95
N PRO A 108 8.87 1.01 -12.25
CA PRO A 108 8.97 2.02 -13.31
C PRO A 108 7.74 2.94 -13.36
N ILE A 109 6.55 2.40 -13.14
CA ILE A 109 5.28 3.14 -13.15
C ILE A 109 5.24 4.13 -11.97
N LEU A 110 5.52 3.64 -10.76
CA LEU A 110 5.46 4.45 -9.53
C LEU A 110 6.55 5.52 -9.50
N LYS A 111 7.74 5.23 -10.03
CA LYS A 111 8.84 6.21 -10.17
C LYS A 111 8.47 7.33 -11.14
N LYS A 112 7.87 6.98 -12.29
CA LYS A 112 7.41 7.97 -13.29
C LYS A 112 6.32 8.89 -12.72
N ALA A 113 5.49 8.36 -11.82
CA ALA A 113 4.45 9.12 -11.13
C ALA A 113 4.94 9.93 -9.91
N GLY A 114 6.23 9.88 -9.58
CA GLY A 114 6.81 10.61 -8.44
C GLY A 114 6.39 10.08 -7.07
N LEU A 115 6.06 8.79 -6.96
CA LEU A 115 5.52 8.17 -5.73
C LEU A 115 6.56 7.37 -4.92
N LEU A 116 7.81 7.31 -5.37
CA LEU A 116 8.89 6.53 -4.73
C LEU A 116 10.00 7.41 -4.15
#